data_AF-A0A947UJE8-F1
#
_entry.id   AF-A0A947UJE8-F1
#
_cell.length_a   1.000
_cell.length_b   1.000
_cell.length_c   1.000
_cell.angle_alpha   90.00
_cell.angle_beta   90.00
_cell.angle_gamma   90.00
#
_symmetry.space_group_name_H-M   'P 1'
#
loop_
_entity.id
_entity.type
_entity.pdbx_description
1 polymer ?
#
loop_
_entity_poly.entity_id
_entity_poly.type
_entity_poly.pdbx_seq_one_letter_code
_entity_poly.pdbx_strand_id
1 'polypeptide(L)'
;FCTWNLPARGLRALLASQGVSGTVKKYDIPPPPAEVFVVEIDGGQIEIPLAKVRERTLPGCALCPDMTAELADISVGAVEGRPGWNTVLVRTAAGENLLNEADKQGLIILEEPAQESIDHLRTAAEGKRARAAAAWKER
;
A
#
# COMPACT_ATOMS: atom_id res chain seq x y z
N PHE A 1 2.63 -4.64 -1.14
CA PHE A 1 1.45 -4.35 -2.00
C PHE A 1 1.54 -2.92 -2.52
N CYS A 2 0.88 -2.57 -3.63
CA CYS A 2 0.95 -1.23 -4.21
C CYS A 2 -0.32 -0.89 -5.00
N THR A 3 -0.90 0.28 -4.78
CA THR A 3 -2.06 0.77 -5.56
C THR A 3 -1.63 1.79 -6.61
N TRP A 4 -0.71 2.69 -6.27
CA TRP A 4 -0.16 3.73 -7.13
C TRP A 4 1.19 4.20 -6.57
N ASN A 5 1.93 4.97 -7.37
CA ASN A 5 3.19 5.57 -6.96
C ASN A 5 3.28 7.04 -7.42
N LEU A 6 4.11 7.81 -6.73
CA LEU A 6 4.28 9.26 -6.94
C LEU A 6 5.71 9.56 -7.41
N PRO A 7 5.90 10.51 -8.35
CA PRO A 7 7.23 11.03 -8.64
C PRO A 7 7.74 11.84 -7.45
N ALA A 8 9.01 11.63 -7.06
CA ALA A 8 9.60 12.30 -5.90
C ALA A 8 9.47 13.83 -5.93
N ARG A 9 9.63 14.45 -7.12
CA ARG A 9 9.44 15.90 -7.29
C ARG A 9 7.98 16.32 -7.05
N GLY A 10 7.02 15.54 -7.53
CA GLY A 10 5.59 15.81 -7.36
C GLY A 10 5.15 15.70 -5.90
N LEU A 11 5.63 14.67 -5.19
CA LEU A 11 5.38 14.52 -3.76
C LEU A 11 5.98 15.69 -2.96
N ARG A 12 7.24 16.06 -3.20
CA ARG A 12 7.88 17.20 -2.51
C ARG A 12 7.13 18.51 -2.74
N ALA A 13 6.70 18.77 -3.98
CA ALA A 13 5.91 19.96 -4.30
C ALA A 13 4.53 19.95 -3.60
N LEU A 14 3.86 18.79 -3.54
CA LEU A 14 2.61 18.66 -2.81
C LEU A 14 2.81 18.95 -1.32
N LEU A 15 3.80 18.32 -0.68
CA LEU A 15 4.09 18.54 0.74
C LEU A 15 4.40 20.01 1.04
N ALA A 16 5.26 20.65 0.24
CA ALA A 16 5.57 22.07 0.37
C ALA A 16 4.33 22.96 0.22
N SER A 17 3.43 22.63 -0.72
CA SER A 17 2.18 23.37 -0.92
C SER A 17 1.19 23.25 0.25
N GLN A 18 1.31 22.20 1.07
CA GLN A 18 0.49 21.98 2.26
C GLN A 18 1.17 22.49 3.55
N GLY A 19 2.26 23.24 3.44
CA GLY A 19 2.94 23.84 4.59
C GLY A 19 3.78 22.86 5.41
N VAL A 20 4.07 21.67 4.87
CA VAL A 20 4.98 20.71 5.50
C VAL A 20 6.37 21.33 5.53
N SER A 21 6.81 21.72 6.72
CA SER A 21 8.14 22.27 7.01
C SER A 21 8.80 21.41 8.08
N GLY A 22 10.09 21.11 7.91
CA GLY A 22 10.85 20.22 8.81
C GLY A 22 10.95 18.77 8.34
N THR A 23 11.33 17.89 9.26
CA THR A 23 11.62 16.47 8.97
C THR A 23 10.33 15.66 8.94
N VAL A 24 10.07 14.97 7.83
CA VAL A 24 8.98 13.97 7.72
C VAL A 24 9.48 12.66 8.32
N LYS A 25 8.76 12.15 9.32
CA LYS A 25 9.11 10.89 10.02
C LYS A 25 8.45 9.67 9.40
N LYS A 26 7.18 9.82 9.06
CA LYS A 26 6.31 8.76 8.56
C LYS A 26 5.22 9.38 7.69
N TYR A 27 4.69 8.60 6.76
CA TYR A 27 3.38 8.86 6.19
C TYR A 27 2.54 7.59 6.27
N ASP A 28 1.22 7.76 6.19
CA ASP A 28 0.26 6.67 6.15
C ASP A 28 -0.92 7.02 5.23
N ILE A 29 -1.58 5.99 4.71
CA ILE A 29 -2.83 6.11 3.96
C ILE A 29 -3.83 5.23 4.70
N PRO A 30 -4.56 5.79 5.67
CA PRO A 30 -5.53 5.01 6.43
C PRO A 30 -6.60 4.40 5.50
N PRO A 31 -7.13 3.22 5.85
CA PRO A 31 -8.13 2.56 5.02
C PRO A 31 -9.40 3.41 4.88
N PRO A 32 -10.22 3.15 3.85
CA PRO A 32 -11.53 3.79 3.70
C PRO A 32 -12.35 3.68 5.00
N PRO A 33 -13.15 4.71 5.34
CA PRO A 33 -13.52 5.87 4.54
C PRO A 33 -12.63 7.11 4.73
N ALA A 34 -11.45 6.99 5.36
CA ALA A 34 -10.66 8.14 5.80
C ALA A 34 -10.27 9.10 4.65
N GLU A 35 -9.95 8.57 3.46
CA GLU A 35 -9.64 9.34 2.23
C GLU A 35 -8.63 10.49 2.42
N VAL A 36 -7.66 10.29 3.31
CA VAL A 36 -6.55 11.21 3.60
C VAL A 36 -5.19 10.52 3.47
N PHE A 37 -4.18 11.32 3.17
CA PHE A 37 -2.76 10.99 3.28
C PHE A 37 -2.20 11.71 4.50
N VAL A 38 -1.83 10.96 5.52
CA VAL A 38 -1.38 11.48 6.82
C VAL A 38 0.14 11.56 6.81
N VAL A 39 0.70 12.71 7.18
CA VAL A 39 2.15 12.95 7.24
C VAL A 39 2.53 13.34 8.65
N GLU A 40 3.40 12.56 9.27
CA GLU A 40 3.94 12.84 10.60
C GLU A 40 5.20 13.69 10.48
N ILE A 41 5.22 14.81 11.19
CA ILE A 41 6.33 15.77 11.25
C ILE A 41 6.73 16.05 12.70
N ASP A 42 7.83 16.76 12.90
CA ASP A 42 8.18 17.28 14.22
C ASP A 42 7.07 18.19 14.75
N GLY A 43 6.46 17.78 15.88
CA GLY A 43 5.42 18.55 16.56
C GLY A 43 3.98 18.28 16.12
N GLY A 44 3.71 17.31 15.22
CA GLY A 44 2.34 16.92 14.90
C GLY A 44 2.16 16.11 13.62
N GLN A 45 0.94 16.12 13.09
CA GLN A 45 0.59 15.49 11.82
C GLN A 45 -0.18 16.45 10.92
N ILE A 46 -0.04 16.26 9.61
CA ILE A 46 -0.79 16.98 8.57
C ILE A 46 -1.59 15.96 7.76
N GLU A 47 -2.87 16.24 7.55
CA GLU A 47 -3.75 15.42 6.70
C GLU A 47 -3.96 16.11 5.35
N ILE A 48 -3.68 15.39 4.28
CA ILE A 48 -3.84 15.86 2.90
C ILE A 48 -4.95 15.05 2.24
N PRO A 49 -5.99 15.66 1.66
CA PRO A 49 -7.02 14.92 0.94
C PRO A 49 -6.42 14.02 -0.14
N LEU A 50 -6.81 12.74 -0.16
CA LEU A 50 -6.22 11.75 -1.04
C LEU A 50 -6.50 12.05 -2.53
N ALA A 51 -7.57 12.80 -2.84
CA ALA A 51 -7.83 13.33 -4.17
C ALA A 51 -6.67 14.17 -4.72
N LYS A 52 -6.12 15.10 -3.91
CA LYS A 52 -4.96 15.93 -4.30
C LYS A 52 -3.70 15.10 -4.55
N VAL A 53 -3.56 13.99 -3.83
CA VAL A 53 -2.44 13.05 -3.98
C VAL A 53 -2.60 12.25 -5.29
N ARG A 54 -3.80 11.75 -5.55
CA ARG A 54 -4.13 10.96 -6.75
C ARG A 54 -3.88 11.74 -8.05
N GLU A 55 -4.09 13.05 -8.07
CA GLU A 55 -3.76 13.93 -9.20
C GLU A 55 -2.26 13.96 -9.57
N ARG A 56 -1.38 13.58 -8.63
CA ARG A 56 0.08 13.57 -8.83
C ARG A 56 0.63 12.18 -9.11
N THR A 57 -0.22 11.16 -9.21
CA THR A 57 0.21 9.77 -9.45
C THR A 57 0.81 9.59 -10.84
N LEU A 58 1.73 8.63 -10.97
CA LEU A 58 2.32 8.31 -12.26
C LEU A 58 1.24 7.77 -13.21
N PRO A 59 1.10 8.30 -14.45
CA PRO A 59 0.09 7.83 -15.39
C PRO A 59 0.16 6.33 -15.67
N GLY A 60 1.38 5.75 -15.68
CA GLY A 60 1.57 4.31 -15.86
C GLY A 60 0.95 3.45 -14.75
N CYS A 61 0.73 3.99 -13.54
CA CYS A 61 0.04 3.26 -12.47
C CYS A 61 -1.41 2.95 -12.82
N ALA A 62 -2.07 3.79 -13.64
CA ALA A 62 -3.43 3.55 -14.09
C ALA A 62 -3.55 2.31 -14.98
N LEU A 63 -2.45 1.86 -15.58
CA LEU A 63 -2.39 0.69 -16.46
C LEU A 63 -1.93 -0.58 -15.75
N CYS A 64 -1.47 -0.48 -14.50
CA CYS A 64 -0.93 -1.61 -13.75
C CYS A 64 -2.06 -2.43 -13.11
N PRO A 65 -2.24 -3.71 -13.46
CA PRO A 65 -3.32 -4.54 -12.91
C PRO A 65 -2.94 -5.23 -11.59
N ASP A 66 -1.66 -5.24 -11.21
CA ASP A 66 -1.15 -6.02 -10.07
C ASP A 66 -1.05 -5.15 -8.81
N MET A 67 -1.80 -5.51 -7.77
CA MET A 67 -1.74 -4.87 -6.45
C MET A 67 -0.83 -5.61 -5.46
N THR A 68 -0.77 -6.93 -5.57
CA THR A 68 -0.23 -7.80 -4.52
C THR A 68 1.11 -8.43 -4.88
N ALA A 69 1.77 -7.96 -5.95
CA ALA A 69 3.03 -8.51 -6.46
C ALA A 69 2.88 -10.00 -6.77
N GLU A 70 1.99 -10.33 -7.71
CA GLU A 70 1.55 -11.70 -8.02
C GLU A 70 2.67 -12.64 -8.46
N LEU A 71 3.81 -12.09 -8.88
CA LEU A 71 4.98 -12.83 -9.35
C LEU A 71 6.09 -13.00 -8.29
N ALA A 72 5.91 -12.49 -7.07
CA ALA A 72 6.90 -12.62 -6.00
C ALA A 72 6.76 -13.96 -5.25
N ASP A 73 7.88 -14.50 -4.74
CA ASP A 73 7.85 -15.70 -3.86
C ASP A 73 7.03 -15.46 -2.59
N ILE A 74 7.23 -14.28 -1.98
CA ILE A 74 6.50 -13.76 -0.83
C ILE A 74 6.07 -12.34 -1.13
N SER A 75 4.80 -12.03 -0.87
CA SER A 75 4.26 -10.68 -0.98
C SER A 75 3.80 -10.18 0.37
N VAL A 76 4.23 -8.98 0.76
CA VAL A 76 3.90 -8.39 2.06
C VAL A 76 3.21 -7.03 1.87
N GLY A 77 2.21 -6.74 2.69
CA GLY A 77 1.61 -5.42 2.78
C GLY A 77 0.86 -5.22 4.09
N ALA A 78 0.63 -3.97 4.46
CA ALA A 78 -0.11 -3.64 5.67
C ALA A 78 -1.51 -4.27 5.65
N VAL A 79 -1.95 -4.80 6.79
CA VAL A 79 -3.32 -5.28 6.98
C VAL A 79 -4.19 -4.12 7.44
N GLU A 80 -5.34 -3.94 6.80
CA GLU A 80 -6.29 -2.90 7.18
C GLU A 80 -6.86 -3.17 8.58
N GLY A 81 -6.94 -2.13 9.41
CA GLY A 81 -7.52 -2.23 10.76
C GLY A 81 -6.63 -2.87 11.83
N ARG A 82 -5.41 -3.33 11.51
CA ARG A 82 -4.47 -3.92 12.48
C ARG A 82 -3.07 -3.27 12.40
N PRO A 83 -2.87 -2.08 13.02
CA PRO A 83 -1.57 -1.41 13.03
C PRO A 83 -0.45 -2.31 13.58
N GLY A 84 0.72 -2.25 12.95
CA GLY A 84 1.90 -3.05 13.33
C GLY A 84 1.90 -4.47 12.74
N TRP A 85 0.81 -4.92 12.13
CA TRP A 85 0.73 -6.19 11.43
C TRP A 85 0.82 -6.02 9.91
N ASN A 86 1.23 -7.08 9.23
CA ASN A 86 1.20 -7.18 7.78
C ASN A 86 0.49 -8.46 7.36
N THR A 87 -0.19 -8.43 6.22
CA THR A 87 -0.61 -9.63 5.49
C THR A 87 0.57 -10.15 4.69
N VAL A 88 0.83 -11.44 4.82
CA VAL A 88 1.86 -12.16 4.05
C VAL A 88 1.17 -13.15 3.11
N LEU A 89 1.46 -13.07 1.82
CA LEU A 89 1.02 -14.05 0.82
C LEU A 89 2.23 -14.83 0.34
N VAL A 90 2.20 -16.15 0.53
CA VAL A 90 3.23 -17.09 0.07
C VAL A 90 2.78 -17.71 -1.25
N ARG A 91 3.63 -17.68 -2.28
CA ARG A 91 3.25 -18.12 -3.64
C ARG A 91 4.05 -19.30 -4.16
N THR A 92 5.30 -19.42 -3.75
CA THR A 92 6.23 -20.44 -4.24
C THR A 92 6.77 -21.29 -3.10
N ALA A 93 7.27 -22.48 -3.42
CA ALA A 93 7.93 -23.36 -2.44
C ALA A 93 9.17 -22.68 -1.81
N ALA A 94 9.88 -21.84 -2.56
CA ALA A 94 11.00 -21.07 -2.03
C ALA A 94 10.52 -20.05 -0.97
N GLY A 95 9.41 -19.35 -1.22
CA GLY A 95 8.80 -18.44 -0.26
C GLY A 95 8.28 -19.15 0.98
N GLU A 96 7.65 -20.32 0.82
CA GLU A 96 7.15 -21.12 1.94
C GLU A 96 8.28 -21.60 2.84
N ASN A 97 9.35 -22.15 2.25
CA ASN A 97 10.53 -22.58 3.00
C ASN A 97 11.16 -21.43 3.78
N LEU A 98 11.27 -20.25 3.17
CA LEU A 98 11.84 -19.06 3.81
C LEU A 98 10.96 -18.58 4.99
N LEU A 99 9.64 -18.53 4.81
CA LEU A 99 8.72 -18.10 5.87
C LEU A 99 8.75 -19.08 7.06
N ASN A 100 8.70 -20.37 6.78
CA ASN A 100 8.75 -21.42 7.80
C ASN A 100 10.06 -21.40 8.59
N GLU A 101 11.19 -21.10 7.93
CA GLU A 101 12.47 -20.98 8.62
C GLU A 101 12.52 -19.74 9.52
N ALA A 102 11.98 -18.60 9.06
CA ALA A 102 11.87 -17.39 9.87
C ALA A 102 10.98 -17.59 11.11
N ASP A 103 9.87 -18.32 10.97
CA ASP A 103 8.98 -18.69 12.06
C ASP A 103 9.67 -19.62 13.08
N LYS A 104 10.34 -20.68 12.60
CA LYS A 104 11.12 -21.60 13.46
C LYS A 104 12.21 -20.90 14.27
N GLN A 105 12.84 -19.87 13.69
CA GLN A 105 13.86 -19.06 14.38
C GLN A 105 13.26 -18.02 15.34
N GLY A 106 11.92 -17.88 15.39
CA GLY A 106 11.24 -16.89 16.22
C GLY A 106 11.47 -15.44 15.76
N LEU A 107 11.79 -15.23 14.49
CA LEU A 107 12.03 -13.90 13.91
C LEU A 107 10.73 -13.15 13.60
N ILE A 108 9.64 -13.89 13.43
CA ILE A 108 8.31 -13.39 13.10
C ILE A 108 7.27 -14.06 13.99
N ILE A 109 6.09 -13.45 14.06
CA ILE A 109 4.91 -14.03 14.68
C ILE A 109 3.88 -14.19 13.56
N LEU A 110 3.33 -15.39 13.41
CA LEU A 110 2.32 -15.70 12.43
C LEU A 110 0.96 -15.91 13.10
N GLU A 111 -0.07 -15.36 12.48
CA GLU A 111 -1.47 -15.57 12.84
C GLU A 111 -2.28 -15.79 11.58
N GLU A 112 -3.31 -16.64 11.68
CA GLU A 112 -4.26 -16.82 10.59
C GLU A 112 -5.01 -15.51 10.32
N PRO A 113 -5.12 -15.08 9.05
CA PRO A 113 -5.81 -13.85 8.71
C PRO A 113 -7.32 -14.00 8.96
N ALA A 114 -7.95 -12.93 9.47
CA ALA A 114 -9.39 -12.85 9.55
C ALA A 114 -10.01 -12.86 8.13
N GLN A 115 -11.16 -13.53 7.98
CA GLN A 115 -11.86 -13.60 6.68
C GLN A 115 -12.16 -12.21 6.11
N GLU A 116 -12.55 -11.27 6.95
CA GLU A 116 -12.79 -9.87 6.57
C GLU A 116 -11.55 -9.22 5.94
N SER A 117 -10.35 -9.43 6.52
CA SER A 117 -9.10 -8.91 5.96
C SER A 117 -8.78 -9.51 4.59
N ILE A 118 -9.10 -10.79 4.37
CA ILE A 118 -8.95 -11.46 3.07
C ILE A 118 -9.91 -10.84 2.05
N ASP A 119 -11.16 -10.60 2.43
CA ASP A 119 -12.18 -10.06 1.54
C ASP A 119 -11.88 -8.61 1.14
N HIS A 120 -11.45 -7.77 2.08
CA HIS A 120 -10.98 -6.41 1.79
C HIS A 120 -9.81 -6.41 0.80
N LEU A 121 -8.81 -7.28 1.02
CA LEU A 121 -7.66 -7.40 0.11
C LEU A 121 -8.09 -7.85 -1.29
N ARG A 122 -9.02 -8.81 -1.38
CA ARG A 122 -9.57 -9.30 -2.65
C ARG A 122 -10.28 -8.17 -3.40
N THR A 123 -11.18 -7.44 -2.74
CA THR A 123 -11.90 -6.31 -3.33
C THR A 123 -10.93 -5.22 -3.82
N ALA A 124 -9.90 -4.88 -3.04
CA ALA A 124 -8.92 -3.88 -3.43
C ALA A 124 -8.11 -4.30 -4.67
N ALA A 125 -7.68 -5.57 -4.72
CA ALA A 125 -6.94 -6.12 -5.86
C ALA A 125 -7.79 -6.18 -7.13
N GLU A 126 -9.05 -6.65 -7.03
CA GLU A 126 -10.01 -6.66 -8.12
C GLU A 126 -10.31 -5.24 -8.64
N GLY A 127 -10.49 -4.29 -7.73
CA GLY A 127 -10.70 -2.88 -8.08
C GLY A 127 -9.52 -2.29 -8.85
N LYS A 128 -8.27 -2.63 -8.49
CA LYS A 128 -7.09 -2.20 -9.25
C LYS A 128 -7.07 -2.83 -10.65
N ARG A 129 -7.32 -4.13 -10.75
CA ARG A 129 -7.37 -4.87 -12.01
C ARG A 129 -8.45 -4.32 -12.95
N ALA A 130 -9.63 -4.01 -12.44
CA ALA A 130 -10.73 -3.43 -13.20
C ALA A 130 -10.40 -2.03 -13.74
N ARG A 131 -9.83 -1.14 -12.90
CA ARG A 131 -9.38 0.19 -13.33
C ARG A 131 -8.32 0.10 -14.43
N ALA A 132 -7.35 -0.81 -14.28
CA ALA A 132 -6.35 -1.05 -15.30
C ALA A 132 -6.99 -1.52 -16.61
N ALA A 133 -7.86 -2.53 -16.56
CA ALA A 133 -8.54 -3.04 -17.75
C ALA A 133 -9.37 -1.98 -18.47
N ALA A 134 -10.02 -1.06 -17.74
CA ALA A 134 -10.71 0.08 -18.34
C ALA A 134 -9.73 1.04 -19.04
N ALA A 135 -8.64 1.43 -18.36
CA ALA A 135 -7.62 2.32 -18.93
C ALA A 135 -6.94 1.72 -20.18
N TRP A 136 -6.79 0.39 -20.27
CA TRP A 136 -6.27 -0.28 -21.46
C TRP A 136 -7.21 -0.21 -22.68
N LYS A 137 -8.52 -0.10 -22.49
CA LYS A 137 -9.50 -0.01 -23.59
C LYS A 137 -9.56 1.38 -24.23
N GLU A 138 -9.15 2.40 -23.50
CA GLU A 138 -9.17 3.81 -23.92
C GLU A 138 -7.88 4.24 -24.63
N ARG A 139 -6.94 3.31 -24.84
CA ARG A 139 -5.65 3.54 -25.53
C ARG A 139 -5.66 2.97 -26.93
#